data_AF-A0A821XPK4-F1
#
_entry.id   AF-A0A821XPK4-F1
#
_cell.length_a   1.000
_cell.length_b   1.000
_cell.length_c   1.000
_cell.angle_alpha   90.00
_cell.angle_beta   90.00
_cell.angle_gamma   90.00
#
_symmetry.space_group_name_H-M   'P 1'
#
loop_
_entity.id
_entity.type
_entity.pdbx_description
1 polymer ?
#
loop_
_entity_poly.entity_id
_entity_poly.type
_entity_poly.pdbx_seq_one_letter_code
_entity_poly.pdbx_strand_id
1 'polypeptide(L)'
;FKNYISASRLWYNVRVQQAIFDLLARGHFLNVVQYNGYDGCGDSCIKGVVKGRQIYFPFSETTEKRKNHEFYLKSSKHNTHRSVQGIKGPTPLSSILQLPNQIPYDSMHLIYHEHVKTLLKFWQNMFDNHYGDENLDSTIEKHDLNEAFSRTFIITTMKRETT
;
A
#
# COMPACT_ATOMS: atom_id res chain seq x y z
N PHE A 1 -10.14 -6.45 21.23
CA PHE A 1 -9.23 -7.39 21.91
C PHE A 1 -8.38 -6.62 22.90
N LYS A 2 -8.41 -6.97 24.19
CA LYS A 2 -7.53 -6.39 25.23
C LYS A 2 -6.55 -7.49 25.65
N ASN A 3 -5.27 -7.32 25.31
CA ASN A 3 -4.21 -8.22 25.75
C ASN A 3 -3.42 -7.51 26.85
N TYR A 4 -3.33 -8.15 28.02
CA TYR A 4 -2.60 -7.62 29.17
C TYR A 4 -1.27 -8.38 29.31
N ILE A 5 -0.15 -7.65 29.42
CA ILE A 5 1.17 -8.22 29.66
C ILE A 5 1.56 -7.87 31.10
N SER A 6 1.87 -8.89 31.91
CA SER A 6 2.21 -8.71 33.33
C SER A 6 3.72 -8.57 33.51
N ALA A 7 4.18 -7.35 33.78
CA ALA A 7 5.43 -7.09 34.47
C ALA A 7 5.07 -6.25 35.71
N SER A 8 5.25 -6.82 36.90
CA SER A 8 5.08 -6.16 38.22
C SER A 8 3.92 -5.14 38.30
N ARG A 9 2.68 -5.67 38.33
CA ARG A 9 1.41 -4.96 38.66
C ARG A 9 1.13 -3.66 37.88
N LEU A 10 1.41 -3.65 36.58
CA LEU A 10 0.88 -2.64 35.65
C LEU A 10 0.04 -3.32 34.57
N TRP A 11 -1.21 -2.87 34.41
CA TRP A 11 -2.11 -3.34 33.35
C TRP A 11 -2.02 -2.39 32.16
N TYR A 12 -1.42 -2.86 31.08
CA TYR A 12 -1.39 -2.10 29.82
C TYR A 12 -2.52 -2.57 28.91
N ASN A 13 -3.31 -1.63 28.41
CA ASN A 13 -4.26 -1.90 27.33
C ASN A 13 -3.57 -1.67 25.99
N VAL A 14 -3.13 -2.76 25.35
CA VAL A 14 -2.47 -2.70 24.05
C VAL A 14 -3.50 -2.81 22.93
N ARG A 15 -3.52 -1.83 22.03
CA ARG A 15 -4.34 -1.84 20.81
C ARG A 15 -3.45 -1.66 19.58
N VAL A 16 -3.56 -2.56 18.62
CA VAL A 16 -2.93 -2.41 17.30
C VAL A 16 -3.74 -1.39 16.50
N GLN A 17 -3.09 -0.31 16.05
CA GLN A 17 -3.72 0.74 15.23
C GLN A 17 -3.50 0.53 13.74
N GLN A 18 -2.33 0.05 13.34
CA GLN A 18 -1.96 -0.17 11.95
C GLN A 18 -0.86 -1.21 11.87
N ALA A 19 -0.72 -1.84 10.70
CA ALA A 19 0.40 -2.71 10.39
C ALA A 19 1.04 -2.23 9.09
N ILE A 20 2.37 -2.15 9.06
CA ILE A 20 3.14 -1.72 7.89
C ILE A 20 3.97 -2.91 7.44
N PHE A 21 3.87 -3.23 6.16
CA PHE A 21 4.60 -4.32 5.54
C PHE A 21 5.21 -3.83 4.23
N ASP A 22 6.39 -4.32 3.91
CA ASP A 22 6.90 -4.27 2.55
C ASP A 22 5.93 -4.99 1.59
N LEU A 23 6.03 -4.68 0.30
CA LEU A 23 5.05 -5.17 -0.68
C LEU A 23 4.99 -6.71 -0.77
N LEU A 24 6.11 -7.39 -0.55
CA LEU A 24 6.18 -8.85 -0.55
C LEU A 24 5.47 -9.44 0.67
N ALA A 25 5.82 -9.00 1.89
CA ALA A 25 5.18 -9.54 3.09
C ALA A 25 3.71 -9.13 3.17
N ARG A 26 3.31 -7.96 2.65
CA ARG A 26 1.90 -7.55 2.58
C ARG A 26 1.05 -8.60 1.86
N GLY A 27 1.53 -9.09 0.71
CA GLY A 27 0.86 -10.13 -0.07
C GLY A 27 0.63 -11.41 0.74
N HIS A 28 1.64 -11.81 1.51
CA HIS A 28 1.60 -13.01 2.32
C HIS A 28 0.70 -12.86 3.55
N PHE A 29 0.90 -11.83 4.37
CA PHE A 29 0.16 -11.63 5.62
C PHE A 29 -1.32 -11.34 5.42
N LEU A 30 -1.67 -10.68 4.31
CA LEU A 30 -3.07 -10.45 3.97
C LEU A 30 -3.69 -11.60 3.19
N ASN A 31 -2.89 -12.55 2.70
CA ASN A 31 -3.39 -13.58 1.80
C ASN A 31 -4.03 -12.95 0.53
N VAL A 32 -3.32 -11.98 -0.05
CA VAL A 32 -3.68 -11.31 -1.30
C VAL A 32 -2.68 -11.63 -2.40
N VAL A 33 -3.06 -11.35 -3.64
CA VAL A 33 -2.15 -11.32 -4.77
C VAL A 33 -1.18 -10.16 -4.56
N GLN A 34 0.09 -10.42 -4.78
CA GLN A 34 1.15 -9.43 -4.66
C GLN A 34 0.97 -8.32 -5.72
N TYR A 35 1.56 -7.15 -5.47
CA TYR A 35 1.49 -5.98 -6.36
C TYR A 35 1.88 -6.25 -7.83
N ASN A 36 2.71 -7.27 -8.08
CA ASN A 36 3.15 -7.68 -9.41
C ASN A 36 2.21 -8.70 -10.08
N GLY A 37 1.10 -9.05 -9.45
CA GLY A 37 0.08 -9.95 -9.98
C GLY A 37 -1.16 -9.22 -10.49
N TYR A 38 -1.94 -9.92 -11.31
CA TYR A 38 -3.24 -9.43 -11.78
C TYR A 38 -4.17 -9.19 -10.58
N ASP A 39 -4.85 -8.03 -10.53
CA ASP A 39 -5.62 -7.52 -9.37
C ASP A 39 -4.79 -7.24 -8.08
N GLY A 40 -3.48 -7.04 -8.20
CA GLY A 40 -2.56 -6.81 -7.07
C GLY A 40 -2.72 -5.48 -6.33
N CYS A 41 -3.56 -4.56 -6.80
CA CYS A 41 -3.82 -3.29 -6.11
C CYS A 41 -4.54 -3.54 -4.77
N GLY A 42 -4.01 -2.97 -3.68
CA GLY A 42 -4.60 -3.12 -2.35
C GLY A 42 -5.92 -2.36 -2.16
N ASP A 43 -6.11 -1.27 -2.90
CA ASP A 43 -7.16 -0.28 -2.61
C ASP A 43 -8.27 -0.26 -3.67
N SER A 44 -8.01 -0.77 -4.87
CA SER A 44 -8.98 -0.82 -5.97
C SER A 44 -9.03 -2.19 -6.64
N CYS A 45 -10.11 -2.44 -7.37
CA CYS A 45 -10.30 -3.65 -8.18
C CYS A 45 -9.71 -3.54 -9.59
N ILE A 46 -8.75 -2.63 -9.79
CA ILE A 46 -8.17 -2.40 -11.11
C ILE A 46 -7.38 -3.63 -11.58
N LYS A 47 -7.64 -4.01 -12.82
CA LYS A 47 -6.98 -5.11 -13.49
C LYS A 47 -5.71 -4.61 -14.15
N GLY A 48 -4.60 -5.21 -13.78
CA GLY A 48 -3.31 -4.90 -14.39
C GLY A 48 -3.23 -5.43 -15.83
N VAL A 49 -2.62 -4.67 -16.72
CA VAL A 49 -2.28 -5.06 -18.09
C VAL A 49 -0.84 -5.56 -18.12
N VAL A 50 -0.64 -6.78 -18.64
CA VAL A 50 0.70 -7.34 -18.81
C VAL A 50 1.34 -6.72 -20.03
N LYS A 51 2.51 -6.07 -19.86
CA LYS A 51 3.34 -5.58 -20.97
C LYS A 51 4.77 -6.08 -20.76
N GLY A 52 5.21 -6.99 -21.63
CA GLY A 52 6.49 -7.69 -21.46
C GLY A 52 6.51 -8.55 -20.20
N ARG A 53 7.46 -8.33 -19.30
CA ARG A 53 7.62 -9.05 -18.02
C ARG A 53 7.00 -8.32 -16.82
N GLN A 54 6.26 -7.23 -17.05
CA GLN A 54 5.74 -6.38 -16.00
C GLN A 54 4.22 -6.19 -16.12
N ILE A 55 3.58 -5.95 -14.99
CA ILE A 55 2.16 -5.61 -14.91
C ILE A 55 2.04 -4.11 -14.68
N TYR A 56 1.24 -3.46 -15.51
CA TYR A 56 0.96 -2.03 -15.48
C TYR A 56 -0.49 -1.80 -15.12
N PHE A 57 -0.78 -0.77 -14.34
CA PHE A 57 -2.15 -0.37 -14.01
C PHE A 57 -2.45 0.91 -14.79
N PRO A 58 -3.10 0.82 -15.97
CA PRO A 58 -3.35 1.98 -16.80
C PRO A 58 -4.27 2.97 -16.08
N PHE A 59 -4.05 4.26 -16.31
CA PHE A 59 -5.00 5.27 -15.90
C PHE A 59 -6.33 5.03 -16.64
N SER A 60 -7.43 5.14 -15.91
CA SER A 60 -8.79 5.04 -16.43
C SER A 60 -9.59 6.19 -15.85
N GLU A 61 -10.34 6.90 -16.70
CA GLU A 61 -11.27 7.96 -16.25
C GLU A 61 -12.43 7.36 -15.45
N THR A 62 -12.74 6.08 -15.69
CA THR A 62 -13.76 5.36 -14.96
C THR A 62 -13.26 5.03 -13.55
N THR A 63 -14.00 5.49 -12.54
CA THR A 63 -13.62 5.21 -11.14
C THR A 63 -13.82 3.74 -10.82
N GLU A 64 -12.71 3.03 -10.66
CA GLU A 64 -12.72 1.63 -10.25
C GLU A 64 -13.28 1.45 -8.83
N LYS A 65 -13.94 0.31 -8.61
CA LYS A 65 -14.52 0.00 -7.30
C LYS A 65 -13.40 -0.12 -6.26
N ARG A 66 -13.45 0.72 -5.21
CA ARG A 66 -12.53 0.62 -4.08
C ARG A 66 -12.81 -0.60 -3.23
N LYS A 67 -11.74 -1.23 -2.74
CA LYS A 67 -11.78 -2.28 -1.74
C LYS A 67 -11.95 -1.62 -0.37
N ASN A 68 -13.02 -1.93 0.34
CA ASN A 68 -13.22 -1.56 1.73
C ASN A 68 -13.20 -2.81 2.62
N HIS A 69 -13.37 -2.63 3.94
CA HIS A 69 -13.26 -3.74 4.88
C HIS A 69 -14.34 -4.81 4.64
N GLU A 70 -15.58 -4.40 4.40
CA GLU A 70 -16.68 -5.32 4.11
C GLU A 70 -16.48 -6.08 2.81
N PHE A 71 -15.98 -5.39 1.78
CA PHE A 71 -15.58 -6.01 0.53
C PHE A 71 -14.52 -7.07 0.78
N TYR A 72 -13.51 -6.76 1.59
CA TYR A 72 -12.48 -7.72 1.93
C TYR A 72 -13.06 -8.96 2.61
N LEU A 73 -13.90 -8.79 3.63
CA LEU A 73 -14.54 -9.88 4.36
C LEU A 73 -15.47 -10.73 3.48
N LYS A 74 -16.20 -10.09 2.55
CA LYS A 74 -17.08 -10.80 1.61
C LYS A 74 -16.25 -11.57 0.59
N SER A 75 -15.27 -10.89 0.00
CA SER A 75 -14.37 -11.45 -0.99
C SER A 75 -13.35 -12.39 -0.40
N SER A 76 -13.21 -12.55 0.92
CA SER A 76 -12.33 -13.56 1.51
C SER A 76 -13.03 -14.88 1.85
N LYS A 77 -14.37 -14.92 1.80
CA LYS A 77 -15.19 -16.11 2.15
C LYS A 77 -15.32 -17.12 1.02
N HIS A 78 -14.75 -16.85 -0.16
CA HIS A 78 -14.77 -17.83 -1.24
C HIS A 78 -13.88 -19.02 -0.90
N ASN A 79 -14.34 -20.22 -1.20
CA ASN A 79 -13.56 -21.45 -1.04
C ASN A 79 -13.02 -21.92 -2.40
N THR A 80 -12.70 -20.98 -3.28
CA THR A 80 -12.09 -21.27 -4.57
C THR A 80 -10.57 -21.33 -4.39
N HIS A 81 -9.89 -22.32 -4.96
CA HIS A 81 -8.41 -22.35 -5.07
C HIS A 81 -7.85 -21.24 -6.00
N ARG A 82 -8.59 -20.14 -6.18
CA ARG A 82 -8.31 -19.02 -7.07
C ARG A 82 -8.63 -17.74 -6.33
N SER A 83 -7.81 -16.72 -6.56
CA SER A 83 -8.05 -15.39 -6.01
C SER A 83 -9.26 -14.72 -6.65
N VAL A 84 -10.12 -14.11 -5.84
CA VAL A 84 -11.22 -13.26 -6.29
C VAL A 84 -10.83 -11.80 -6.08
N GLN A 85 -10.70 -11.04 -7.17
CA GLN A 85 -10.34 -9.61 -7.15
C GLN A 85 -9.07 -9.35 -6.33
N GLY A 86 -8.06 -10.22 -6.51
CA GLY A 86 -6.79 -10.14 -5.81
C GLY A 86 -6.77 -10.66 -4.37
N ILE A 87 -7.88 -11.15 -3.81
CA ILE A 87 -7.93 -11.75 -2.47
C ILE A 87 -7.92 -13.26 -2.63
N LYS A 88 -6.98 -13.97 -1.97
CA LYS A 88 -6.85 -15.44 -2.06
C LYS A 88 -7.67 -16.16 -0.99
N GLY A 89 -8.04 -15.47 0.09
CA GLY A 89 -8.79 -16.04 1.20
C GLY A 89 -8.75 -15.15 2.45
N PRO A 90 -9.21 -15.65 3.60
CA PRO A 90 -9.22 -14.90 4.84
C PRO A 90 -7.79 -14.73 5.38
N THR A 91 -7.56 -13.60 6.05
CA THR A 91 -6.35 -13.34 6.85
C THR A 91 -6.75 -13.17 8.31
N PRO A 92 -5.94 -13.65 9.27
CA PRO A 92 -6.17 -13.38 10.69
C PRO A 92 -6.23 -11.88 11.01
N LEU A 93 -5.54 -11.04 10.23
CA LEU A 93 -5.46 -9.60 10.46
C LEU A 93 -6.79 -8.88 10.21
N SER A 94 -7.70 -9.44 9.41
CA SER A 94 -9.01 -8.81 9.17
C SER A 94 -9.89 -8.80 10.42
N SER A 95 -9.59 -9.62 11.43
CA SER A 95 -10.30 -9.62 12.72
C SER A 95 -9.79 -8.53 13.69
N ILE A 96 -8.61 -7.96 13.40
CA ILE A 96 -7.91 -6.99 14.26
C ILE A 96 -7.89 -5.61 13.61
N LEU A 97 -7.76 -5.57 12.28
CA LEU A 97 -7.55 -4.36 11.48
C LEU A 97 -8.61 -4.22 10.37
N GLN A 98 -9.00 -2.98 10.11
CA GLN A 98 -9.84 -2.57 9.00
C GLN A 98 -9.00 -2.45 7.73
N LEU A 99 -9.18 -3.43 6.85
CA LEU A 99 -8.51 -3.51 5.55
C LEU A 99 -9.27 -2.70 4.48
N PRO A 100 -8.59 -2.11 3.47
CA PRO A 100 -7.14 -1.97 3.35
C PRO A 100 -6.56 -0.77 4.13
N ASN A 101 -7.41 0.13 4.63
CA ASN A 101 -7.02 1.45 5.16
C ASN A 101 -6.03 1.43 6.33
N GLN A 102 -6.05 0.41 7.20
CA GLN A 102 -5.12 0.31 8.34
C GLN A 102 -3.81 -0.42 7.99
N ILE A 103 -3.53 -0.61 6.69
CA ILE A 103 -2.28 -1.18 6.18
C ILE A 103 -1.74 -0.28 5.06
N PRO A 104 -1.13 0.85 5.44
CA PRO A 104 -0.53 1.76 4.47
C PRO A 104 0.68 1.09 3.80
N TYR A 105 1.09 1.64 2.65
CA TYR A 105 2.33 1.24 2.00
C TYR A 105 3.54 1.60 2.87
N ASP A 106 4.56 0.75 2.82
CA ASP A 106 5.79 0.95 3.55
C ASP A 106 6.58 2.15 3.03
N SER A 107 6.55 3.24 3.80
CA SER A 107 7.30 4.46 3.51
C SER A 107 8.81 4.26 3.59
N MET A 108 9.29 3.27 4.34
CA MET A 108 10.72 2.99 4.48
C MET A 108 11.32 2.56 3.13
N HIS A 109 10.65 1.64 2.44
CA HIS A 109 11.06 1.21 1.10
C HIS A 109 10.73 2.23 0.02
N LEU A 110 9.59 2.92 0.11
CA LEU A 110 9.17 3.88 -0.92
C LEU A 110 9.99 5.17 -0.89
N ILE A 111 10.17 5.76 0.30
CA ILE A 111 10.76 7.09 0.49
C ILE A 111 12.23 6.96 0.86
N TYR A 112 12.56 6.28 1.96
CA TYR A 112 13.93 6.27 2.48
C TYR A 112 14.90 5.44 1.64
N HIS A 113 14.42 4.37 1.01
CA HIS A 113 15.20 3.60 0.04
C HIS A 113 15.07 4.11 -1.41
N GLU A 114 14.53 5.32 -1.57
CA GLU A 114 14.44 6.08 -2.83
C GLU A 114 13.82 5.31 -4.02
N HIS A 115 13.01 4.27 -3.77
CA HIS A 115 12.36 3.49 -4.83
C HIS A 115 11.42 4.37 -5.65
N VAL A 116 10.73 5.32 -5.01
CA VAL A 116 9.87 6.27 -5.71
C VAL A 116 10.67 7.14 -6.69
N LYS A 117 11.88 7.60 -6.32
CA LYS A 117 12.73 8.40 -7.23
C LYS A 117 13.12 7.59 -8.47
N THR A 118 13.49 6.32 -8.26
CA THR A 118 13.83 5.41 -9.37
C THR A 118 12.63 5.13 -10.27
N LEU A 119 11.46 4.85 -9.68
CA LEU A 119 10.22 4.61 -10.41
C LEU A 119 9.76 5.85 -11.20
N LEU A 120 9.88 7.05 -10.62
CA LEU A 120 9.55 8.30 -11.30
C LEU A 120 10.46 8.56 -12.50
N LYS A 121 11.77 8.30 -12.39
CA LYS A 121 12.68 8.39 -13.54
C LYS A 121 12.29 7.43 -14.66
N PHE A 122 11.95 6.18 -14.32
CA PHE A 122 11.45 5.23 -15.31
C PHE A 122 10.12 5.67 -15.94
N TRP A 123 9.22 6.24 -15.13
CA TRP A 123 7.95 6.77 -15.62
C TRP A 123 8.16 7.94 -16.58
N GLN A 124 8.99 8.93 -16.23
CA GLN A 124 9.36 10.04 -17.13
C GLN A 124 9.96 9.53 -18.45
N ASN A 125 10.98 8.67 -18.36
CA ASN A 125 11.61 8.06 -19.52
C ASN A 125 10.62 7.26 -20.40
N MET A 126 9.52 6.76 -19.84
CA MET A 126 8.50 6.02 -20.60
C MET A 126 7.70 6.94 -21.53
N PHE A 127 7.53 8.23 -21.20
CA PHE A 127 6.86 9.22 -22.04
C PHE A 127 7.84 9.99 -22.92
N ASP A 128 9.07 10.20 -22.47
CA ASP A 128 10.11 10.87 -23.27
C ASP A 128 10.51 10.04 -24.50
N ASN A 129 10.48 8.70 -24.41
CA ASN A 129 10.75 7.82 -25.56
C ASN A 129 9.63 7.80 -26.63
N HIS A 130 8.55 8.57 -26.46
CA HIS A 130 7.54 8.82 -27.49
C HIS A 130 7.53 10.26 -28.04
N TYR A 131 8.40 11.14 -27.53
CA TYR A 131 8.69 12.44 -28.13
C TYR A 131 10.14 12.47 -28.55
N GLY A 132 10.42 11.90 -29.72
CA GLY A 132 11.53 12.41 -30.49
C GLY A 132 11.14 13.79 -30.98
N ASP A 133 11.41 14.84 -30.20
CA ASP A 133 11.72 16.15 -30.77
C ASP A 133 12.43 17.04 -29.75
N GLU A 134 13.29 17.88 -30.29
CA GLU A 134 14.28 18.70 -29.65
C GLU A 134 13.67 19.76 -28.71
N ASN A 135 14.38 20.09 -27.62
CA ASN A 135 14.15 21.22 -26.70
C ASN A 135 13.06 21.04 -25.62
N LEU A 136 13.36 20.28 -24.55
CA LEU A 136 12.82 20.62 -23.23
C LEU A 136 13.95 20.88 -22.25
N ASP A 137 14.37 22.13 -22.31
CA ASP A 137 15.41 22.79 -21.54
C ASP A 137 15.12 22.74 -20.03
N SER A 138 15.95 21.97 -19.32
CA SER A 138 16.57 22.23 -18.00
C SER A 138 15.80 22.88 -16.82
N THR A 139 14.48 23.08 -16.88
CA THR A 139 13.77 23.98 -15.94
C THR A 139 12.65 23.30 -15.14
N ILE A 140 12.82 22.05 -14.74
CA ILE A 140 12.05 21.51 -13.60
C ILE A 140 13.02 21.36 -12.44
N GLU A 141 13.02 22.39 -11.62
CA GLU A 141 13.87 22.60 -10.45
C GLU A 141 13.98 21.33 -9.59
N LYS A 142 15.22 20.88 -9.41
CA LYS A 142 15.62 19.86 -8.43
C LYS A 142 15.33 20.26 -6.97
N HIS A 143 14.75 21.44 -6.74
CA HIS A 143 14.58 22.03 -5.42
C HIS A 143 13.27 21.62 -4.72
N ASP A 144 12.19 21.37 -5.47
CA ASP A 144 10.86 21.17 -4.86
C ASP A 144 10.53 19.74 -4.40
N LEU A 145 11.16 18.73 -5.02
CA LEU A 145 10.86 17.33 -4.67
C LEU A 145 11.41 16.95 -3.30
N ASN A 146 12.56 17.48 -2.88
CA ASN A 146 13.14 17.16 -1.57
C ASN A 146 12.36 17.81 -0.41
N GLU A 147 11.73 18.96 -0.65
CA GLU A 147 10.97 19.68 0.38
C GLU A 147 9.59 19.04 0.64
N ALA A 148 8.94 18.53 -0.42
CA ALA A 148 7.65 17.85 -0.32
C ALA A 148 7.71 16.53 0.48
N PHE A 149 8.81 15.77 0.38
CA PHE A 149 8.96 14.49 1.10
C PHE A 149 9.32 14.64 2.58
N SER A 150 9.87 15.78 3.01
CA SER A 150 10.30 16.01 4.40
C SER A 150 9.15 16.32 5.37
N ARG A 151 7.96 16.69 4.86
CA ARG A 151 6.85 17.23 5.67
C ARG A 151 5.82 16.19 6.15
N THR A 152 5.96 14.91 5.84
CA THR A 152 5.01 13.87 6.27
C THR A 152 5.45 13.22 7.58
N PHE A 153 5.29 13.95 8.69
CA PHE A 153 5.39 13.43 10.05
C PHE A 153 3.98 13.10 10.56
N ILE A 154 3.74 11.86 11.02
CA ILE A 154 2.57 11.55 11.84
C ILE A 154 3.03 11.12 13.24
N ILE A 155 2.61 11.96 14.18
CA ILE A 155 2.81 11.93 15.62
C ILE A 155 2.06 10.72 16.21
N THR A 156 2.74 9.89 17.00
CA THR A 156 2.06 8.96 17.90
C THR A 156 1.89 9.65 19.26
N THR A 157 0.70 10.15 19.55
CA THR A 157 0.35 10.59 20.91
C THR A 157 -0.07 9.40 21.77
N MET A 158 0.71 9.09 22.80
CA MET A 158 0.25 8.23 23.90
C MET A 158 -0.56 9.08 24.87
N LYS A 159 -1.85 8.75 25.05
CA LYS A 159 -2.68 9.38 26.09
C LYS A 159 -2.63 8.51 27.34
N ARG A 160 -2.10 9.05 28.43
CA ARG A 160 -2.14 8.45 29.76
C ARG A 160 -3.56 8.60 30.30
N GLU A 161 -4.28 7.50 30.51
CA GLU A 161 -5.52 7.52 31.28
C GLU A 161 -5.20 7.26 32.74
N THR A 162 -5.50 8.24 33.60
CA THR A 162 -5.52 8.09 35.05
C THR A 162 -6.97 8.11 35.51
N THR A 163 -7.43 6.99 36.04
CA THR A 163 -8.53 6.86 37.03
C THR A 163 -8.36 5.53 37.71
#